data_AF-A0A2E5X771-F1
#
_entry.id   AF-A0A2E5X771-F1
#
_cell.length_a   1.000
_cell.length_b   1.000
_cell.length_c   1.000
_cell.angle_alpha   90.00
_cell.angle_beta   90.00
_cell.angle_gamma   90.00
#
_symmetry.space_group_name_H-M   'P 1'
#
loop_
_entity.id
_entity.type
_entity.pdbx_description
1 polymer ?
#
loop_
_entity_poly.entity_id
_entity_poly.type
_entity_poly.pdbx_seq_one_letter_code
_entity_poly.pdbx_strand_id
1 'polypeptide(L)'
;MGCENEKVNEMEFDVRKTMTELGGAFAVTWLVFGITVWNNAADMTQGTYVVGLGIASVGGVLAMAIAWMAFKGADILPPVTWMKHMSNTDNLSDVDAWINTVITLVTQIVGAALAIFLMAEITADYVTYEIAHAGGQEEWAFDAMTVMSIVAAGAVLGHISSKVDSVWAMPVAVMAMAGIINFESAADMASMIMNETGDMMAVAVPWIVDGICVGAGALIGGMIDENLPGEEE
;
A
#
# COMPACT_ATOMS: atom_id res chain seq x y z
N MET A 1 -8.11 -13.49 -57.25
CA MET A 1 -8.03 -12.42 -56.24
C MET A 1 -7.99 -13.12 -54.89
N GLY A 2 -6.77 -13.41 -54.42
CA GLY A 2 -6.57 -14.07 -53.14
C GLY A 2 -6.73 -13.06 -52.02
N CYS A 3 -7.55 -13.41 -51.03
CA CYS A 3 -7.65 -12.71 -49.76
C CYS A 3 -6.26 -12.69 -49.08
N GLU A 4 -5.78 -11.51 -48.72
CA GLU A 4 -4.87 -11.37 -47.58
C GLU A 4 -5.73 -10.75 -46.47
N ASN A 5 -6.20 -11.63 -45.58
CA ASN A 5 -6.68 -11.20 -44.27
C ASN A 5 -5.47 -10.61 -43.56
N GLU A 6 -5.37 -9.29 -43.55
CA GLU A 6 -4.52 -8.54 -42.65
C GLU A 6 -4.88 -9.00 -41.24
N LYS A 7 -4.03 -9.85 -40.65
CA LYS A 7 -4.12 -10.18 -39.24
C LYS A 7 -3.87 -8.87 -38.51
N VAL A 8 -4.94 -8.24 -38.01
CA VAL A 8 -4.82 -7.22 -36.98
C VAL A 8 -4.00 -7.88 -35.88
N ASN A 9 -2.80 -7.37 -35.64
CA ASN A 9 -1.99 -7.81 -34.51
C ASN A 9 -2.79 -7.40 -33.28
N GLU A 10 -3.52 -8.34 -32.68
CA GLU A 10 -4.23 -8.05 -31.44
C GLU A 10 -3.17 -7.74 -30.39
N MET A 11 -3.21 -6.52 -29.88
CA MET A 11 -2.38 -6.10 -28.76
C MET A 11 -2.67 -7.02 -27.58
N GLU A 12 -1.72 -7.89 -27.25
CA GLU A 12 -1.85 -8.79 -26.12
C GLU A 12 -1.69 -7.98 -24.83
N PHE A 13 -2.81 -7.61 -24.23
CA PHE A 13 -2.82 -6.90 -22.95
C PHE A 13 -2.38 -7.85 -21.84
N ASP A 14 -1.15 -7.66 -21.36
CA ASP A 14 -0.64 -8.41 -20.22
C ASP A 14 -1.29 -7.89 -18.92
N VAL A 15 -2.42 -8.51 -18.57
CA VAL A 15 -3.17 -8.27 -17.33
C VAL A 15 -2.28 -8.49 -16.11
N ARG A 16 -1.33 -9.42 -16.15
CA ARG A 16 -0.49 -9.78 -14.99
C ARG A 16 0.52 -8.68 -14.71
N LYS A 17 1.24 -8.26 -15.75
CA LYS A 17 2.17 -7.13 -15.67
C LYS A 17 1.42 -5.90 -15.17
N THR A 18 0.25 -5.62 -15.73
CA THR A 18 -0.60 -4.50 -15.31
C THR A 18 -0.95 -4.60 -13.82
N MET A 19 -1.46 -5.74 -13.34
CA MET A 19 -1.82 -5.91 -11.93
C MET A 19 -0.60 -5.82 -10.99
N THR A 20 0.56 -6.30 -11.43
CA THR A 20 1.81 -6.22 -10.66
C THR A 20 2.31 -4.77 -10.57
N GLU A 21 2.19 -3.99 -11.64
CA GLU A 21 2.51 -2.55 -11.66
C GLU A 21 1.53 -1.74 -10.81
N LEU A 22 0.25 -2.09 -10.83
CA LEU A 22 -0.80 -1.47 -10.01
C LEU A 22 -0.52 -1.69 -8.52
N GLY A 23 -0.34 -2.96 -8.12
CA GLY A 23 -0.06 -3.34 -6.75
C GLY A 23 1.28 -2.82 -6.24
N GLY A 24 2.30 -2.82 -7.10
CA GLY A 24 3.62 -2.28 -6.79
C GLY A 24 3.61 -0.77 -6.58
N ALA A 25 2.93 -0.02 -7.46
CA ALA A 25 2.78 1.44 -7.29
C ALA A 25 1.93 1.80 -6.05
N PHE A 26 0.88 1.01 -5.78
CA PHE A 26 0.12 1.12 -4.54
C PHE A 26 1.03 0.91 -3.32
N ALA A 27 1.77 -0.20 -3.26
CA ALA A 27 2.63 -0.54 -2.13
C ALA A 27 3.79 0.45 -1.93
N VAL A 28 4.41 0.94 -3.01
CA VAL A 28 5.44 1.99 -2.90
C VAL A 28 4.85 3.27 -2.31
N THR A 29 3.68 3.69 -2.80
CA THR A 29 3.01 4.89 -2.29
C THR A 29 2.57 4.71 -0.83
N TRP A 30 2.11 3.52 -0.48
CA TRP A 30 1.62 3.18 0.86
C TRP A 30 2.74 3.01 1.90
N LEU A 31 3.85 2.36 1.53
CA LEU A 31 4.92 1.98 2.46
C LEU A 31 6.08 3.00 2.49
N VAL A 32 6.35 3.66 1.37
CA VAL A 32 7.56 4.48 1.19
C VAL A 32 7.24 5.96 1.24
N PHE A 33 6.16 6.38 0.57
CA PHE A 33 5.83 7.79 0.46
C PHE A 33 5.12 8.24 1.74
N GLY A 34 5.89 8.85 2.65
CA GLY A 34 5.33 9.54 3.80
C GLY A 34 4.49 10.74 3.36
N ILE A 35 3.51 11.09 4.20
CA ILE A 35 2.66 12.26 4.02
C ILE A 35 3.22 13.41 4.83
N THR A 36 3.35 14.58 4.20
CA THR A 36 3.72 15.80 4.89
C THR A 36 2.45 16.42 5.48
N VAL A 37 2.33 16.39 6.81
CA VAL A 37 1.21 16.99 7.53
C VAL A 37 1.57 18.42 7.92
N TRP A 38 0.64 19.35 7.71
CA TRP A 38 0.81 20.76 8.07
C TRP A 38 -0.30 21.21 9.01
N ASN A 39 0.08 21.47 10.28
CA ASN A 39 -0.88 21.76 11.35
C ASN A 39 -1.20 23.25 11.56
N ASN A 40 -0.67 24.18 10.74
CA ASN A 40 -0.90 25.61 10.95
C ASN A 40 -1.06 26.39 9.64
N ALA A 41 -2.29 26.55 9.15
CA ALA A 41 -2.63 27.21 7.89
C ALA A 41 -1.98 28.61 7.64
N ALA A 42 -1.44 29.28 8.67
CA ALA A 42 -0.77 30.57 8.55
C ALA A 42 0.76 30.50 8.31
N ASP A 43 1.43 29.38 8.62
CA ASP A 43 2.88 29.23 8.43
C ASP A 43 3.31 27.77 8.18
N MET A 44 3.76 27.47 6.95
CA MET A 44 4.25 26.16 6.51
C MET A 44 5.57 25.73 7.16
N THR A 45 6.24 26.61 7.91
CA THR A 45 7.56 26.33 8.50
C THR A 45 7.50 25.99 9.99
N GLN A 46 6.38 26.26 10.68
CA GLN A 46 6.26 26.11 12.13
C GLN A 46 5.42 24.91 12.60
N GLY A 47 5.00 24.02 11.70
CA GLY A 47 4.15 22.88 12.06
C GLY A 47 4.08 21.79 11.01
N THR A 48 5.13 21.66 10.19
CA THR A 48 5.20 20.68 9.12
C THR A 48 6.08 19.51 9.53
N TYR A 49 5.52 18.31 9.57
CA TYR A 49 6.25 17.08 9.87
C TYR A 49 5.85 15.99 8.88
N VAL A 50 6.80 15.11 8.57
CA VAL A 50 6.56 13.94 7.72
C VAL A 50 6.04 12.82 8.60
N VAL A 51 4.90 12.26 8.23
CA VAL A 51 4.35 11.04 8.80
C VAL A 51 4.58 9.90 7.82
N GLY A 52 5.08 8.75 8.30
CA GLY A 52 5.58 7.66 7.47
C GLY A 52 7.10 7.70 7.29
N LEU A 53 7.64 6.75 6.51
CA LEU A 53 9.10 6.57 6.42
C LEU A 53 9.80 7.64 5.59
N GLY A 54 9.22 8.01 4.44
CA GLY A 54 9.83 8.96 3.50
C GLY A 54 10.98 8.37 2.68
N ILE A 55 11.03 8.67 1.38
CA ILE A 55 11.96 8.06 0.41
C ILE A 55 13.45 8.26 0.73
N ALA A 56 13.80 9.34 1.43
CA ALA A 56 15.18 9.70 1.77
C ALA A 56 15.65 9.14 3.13
N SER A 57 14.80 8.38 3.84
CA SER A 57 15.18 7.76 5.10
C SER A 57 15.69 6.34 4.91
N VAL A 58 16.48 5.85 5.88
CA VAL A 58 16.90 4.44 5.92
C VAL A 58 15.67 3.52 5.90
N GLY A 59 14.60 3.88 6.61
CA GLY A 59 13.35 3.14 6.58
C GLY A 59 12.72 3.10 5.18
N GLY A 60 12.66 4.25 4.49
CA GLY A 60 12.10 4.33 3.14
C GLY A 60 12.87 3.50 2.12
N VAL A 61 14.20 3.44 2.23
CA VAL A 61 15.04 2.58 1.39
C VAL A 61 14.74 1.09 1.65
N LEU A 62 14.60 0.69 2.91
CA LEU A 62 14.27 -0.70 3.26
C LEU A 62 12.86 -1.08 2.80
N ALA A 63 11.88 -0.19 2.98
CA ALA A 63 10.51 -0.39 2.51
C ALA A 63 10.43 -0.46 0.97
N MET A 64 11.18 0.38 0.26
CA MET A 64 11.31 0.34 -1.20
C MET A 64 11.88 -1.00 -1.67
N ALA A 65 12.95 -1.48 -1.01
CA ALA A 65 13.55 -2.77 -1.33
C ALA A 65 12.54 -3.91 -1.16
N ILE A 66 11.70 -3.87 -0.11
CA ILE A 66 10.66 -4.88 0.11
C ILE A 66 9.56 -4.81 -0.95
N ALA A 67 9.08 -3.61 -1.28
CA ALA A 67 8.10 -3.45 -2.36
C ALA A 67 8.64 -4.05 -3.67
N TRP A 68 9.91 -3.82 -4.00
CA TRP A 68 10.53 -4.39 -5.19
C TRP A 68 10.67 -5.93 -5.12
N MET A 69 10.96 -6.48 -3.94
CA MET A 69 11.04 -7.93 -3.74
C MET A 69 9.68 -8.61 -3.76
N ALA A 70 8.61 -7.93 -3.33
CA ALA A 70 7.25 -8.45 -3.33
C ALA A 70 6.65 -8.44 -4.74
N PHE A 71 6.81 -7.34 -5.48
CA PHE A 71 6.28 -7.14 -6.83
C PHE A 71 7.35 -7.40 -7.90
N LYS A 72 7.90 -8.62 -7.90
CA LYS A 72 8.96 -9.02 -8.84
C LYS A 72 8.49 -8.84 -10.29
N GLY A 73 9.35 -8.23 -11.11
CA GLY A 73 9.08 -8.01 -12.54
C GLY A 73 8.40 -6.67 -12.87
N ALA A 74 7.84 -5.97 -11.88
CA ALA A 74 7.30 -4.62 -12.08
C ALA A 74 8.40 -3.55 -12.04
N ASP A 75 8.12 -2.44 -12.71
CA ASP A 75 8.89 -1.22 -12.70
C ASP A 75 8.58 -0.37 -11.48
N ILE A 76 7.32 -0.44 -10.99
CA ILE A 76 6.74 0.19 -9.78
C ILE A 76 6.89 1.72 -9.65
N LEU A 77 7.74 2.33 -10.48
CA LEU A 77 8.14 3.73 -10.51
C LEU A 77 8.18 4.23 -11.96
N PRO A 78 7.49 5.35 -12.28
CA PRO A 78 7.51 5.93 -13.62
C PRO A 78 8.91 6.19 -14.19
N PRO A 79 9.90 6.72 -13.42
CA PRO A 79 11.26 6.91 -13.93
C PRO A 79 11.95 5.60 -14.36
N VAL A 80 11.63 4.48 -13.71
CA VAL A 80 12.20 3.17 -14.04
C VAL A 80 11.57 2.60 -15.30
N THR A 81 10.26 2.77 -15.47
CA THR A 81 9.56 2.43 -16.72
C THR A 81 10.15 3.20 -17.91
N TRP A 82 10.34 4.51 -17.75
CA TRP A 82 10.98 5.33 -18.79
C TRP A 82 12.42 4.91 -19.08
N MET A 83 13.19 4.57 -18.05
CA MET A 83 14.56 4.07 -18.21
C MET A 83 14.59 2.76 -19.00
N LYS A 84 13.72 1.79 -18.70
CA LYS A 84 13.64 0.52 -19.44
C LYS A 84 13.17 0.71 -20.88
N HIS A 85 12.20 1.59 -21.12
CA HIS A 85 11.74 1.93 -22.46
C HIS A 85 12.87 2.54 -23.30
N MET A 86 13.59 3.54 -22.76
CA MET A 86 14.61 4.28 -23.51
C MET A 86 15.97 3.58 -23.59
N SER A 87 16.26 2.61 -22.72
CA SER A 87 17.52 1.86 -22.76
C SER A 87 17.53 0.76 -23.83
N ASN A 88 16.36 0.36 -24.34
CA ASN A 88 16.25 -0.56 -25.46
C ASN A 88 15.91 0.22 -26.74
N THR A 89 16.89 0.40 -27.63
CA THR A 89 16.73 1.18 -28.87
C THR A 89 15.68 0.60 -29.82
N ASP A 90 15.42 -0.71 -29.74
CA ASP A 90 14.43 -1.37 -30.58
C ASP A 90 13.00 -0.92 -30.23
N ASN A 91 12.76 -0.56 -28.97
CA ASN A 91 11.47 -0.05 -28.50
C ASN A 91 11.14 1.34 -29.06
N LEU A 92 12.15 2.12 -29.45
CA LEU A 92 11.95 3.52 -29.85
C LEU A 92 11.19 3.65 -31.17
N SER A 93 11.35 2.65 -32.06
CA SER A 93 10.63 2.57 -33.33
C SER A 93 9.36 1.71 -33.27
N ASP A 94 9.09 1.06 -32.14
CA ASP A 94 8.02 0.09 -32.00
C ASP A 94 6.78 0.70 -31.31
N VAL A 95 5.70 0.84 -32.08
CA VAL A 95 4.42 1.40 -31.62
C VAL A 95 3.83 0.59 -30.47
N ASP A 96 3.96 -0.73 -30.49
CA ASP A 96 3.39 -1.60 -29.45
C ASP A 96 4.15 -1.44 -28.13
N ALA A 97 5.48 -1.27 -28.20
CA ALA A 97 6.31 -0.97 -27.04
C ALA A 97 5.95 0.39 -26.39
N TRP A 98 5.61 1.40 -27.19
CA TRP A 98 5.12 2.70 -26.70
C TRP A 98 3.76 2.57 -26.01
N ILE A 99 2.82 1.84 -26.61
CA ILE A 99 1.48 1.63 -26.03
C ILE A 99 1.58 0.88 -24.69
N ASN A 100 2.37 -0.19 -24.64
CA ASN A 100 2.60 -0.95 -23.40
C ASN A 100 3.23 -0.10 -22.29
N THR A 101 4.12 0.84 -22.65
CA THR A 101 4.73 1.78 -21.72
C THR A 101 3.69 2.75 -21.15
N VAL A 102 2.84 3.32 -22.00
CA VAL A 102 1.76 4.23 -21.56
C VAL A 102 0.77 3.51 -20.65
N ILE A 103 0.36 2.29 -21.00
CA ILE A 103 -0.54 1.48 -20.18
C ILE A 103 0.07 1.23 -18.79
N THR A 104 1.36 0.89 -18.74
CA THR A 104 2.09 0.69 -17.48
C THR A 104 2.07 1.95 -16.62
N LEU A 105 2.33 3.12 -17.21
CA LEU A 105 2.33 4.40 -16.50
C LEU A 105 0.95 4.80 -15.97
N VAL A 106 -0.12 4.61 -16.76
CA VAL A 106 -1.50 4.87 -16.31
C VAL A 106 -1.87 3.96 -15.14
N THR A 107 -1.44 2.71 -15.20
CA THR A 107 -1.69 1.72 -14.16
C THR A 107 -1.00 2.06 -12.85
N GLN A 108 0.25 2.54 -12.92
CA GLN A 108 0.97 3.05 -11.75
C GLN A 108 0.26 4.26 -11.14
N ILE A 109 -0.31 5.17 -11.96
CA ILE A 109 -1.11 6.29 -11.49
C ILE A 109 -2.35 5.81 -10.73
N VAL A 110 -3.05 4.79 -11.24
CA VAL A 110 -4.24 4.24 -10.58
C VAL A 110 -3.88 3.61 -9.23
N GLY A 111 -2.80 2.82 -9.17
CA GLY A 111 -2.31 2.23 -7.92
C GLY A 111 -1.92 3.29 -6.89
N ALA A 112 -1.17 4.30 -7.30
CA ALA A 112 -0.76 5.40 -6.42
C ALA A 112 -1.94 6.27 -5.96
N ALA A 113 -2.90 6.56 -6.85
CA ALA A 113 -4.09 7.35 -6.50
C ALA A 113 -4.98 6.63 -5.47
N LEU A 114 -5.14 5.31 -5.59
CA LEU A 114 -5.86 4.50 -4.61
C LEU A 114 -5.16 4.54 -3.24
N ALA A 115 -3.83 4.45 -3.21
CA ALA A 115 -3.05 4.57 -1.97
C ALA A 115 -3.22 5.96 -1.33
N ILE A 116 -3.12 7.03 -2.11
CA ILE A 116 -3.31 8.40 -1.59
C ILE A 116 -4.72 8.59 -1.05
N PHE A 117 -5.74 8.10 -1.75
CA PHE A 117 -7.14 8.19 -1.31
C PHE A 117 -7.35 7.50 0.04
N LEU A 118 -6.89 6.26 0.17
CA LEU A 118 -7.03 5.50 1.40
C LEU A 118 -6.19 6.05 2.56
N MET A 119 -5.00 6.62 2.28
CA MET A 119 -4.20 7.29 3.31
C MET A 119 -4.82 8.62 3.75
N ALA A 120 -5.43 9.38 2.85
CA ALA A 120 -6.08 10.65 3.20
C ALA A 120 -7.23 10.47 4.21
N GLU A 121 -7.97 9.36 4.10
CA GLU A 121 -9.07 9.04 5.03
C GLU A 121 -8.57 8.69 6.44
N ILE A 122 -7.41 8.03 6.56
CA ILE A 122 -6.84 7.63 7.87
C ILE A 122 -5.94 8.69 8.52
N THR A 123 -5.57 9.76 7.81
CA THR A 123 -4.62 10.79 8.28
C THR A 123 -5.26 12.13 8.64
N ALA A 124 -6.60 12.23 8.62
CA ALA A 124 -7.32 13.47 8.90
C ALA A 124 -7.15 13.99 10.35
N ASP A 125 -6.77 13.14 11.30
CA ASP A 125 -6.61 13.51 12.70
C ASP A 125 -5.59 12.58 13.38
N TYR A 126 -4.29 12.88 13.22
CA TYR A 126 -3.27 12.27 14.08
C TYR A 126 -3.39 12.87 15.47
N VAL A 127 -4.25 12.28 16.30
CA VAL A 127 -4.42 12.73 17.68
C VAL A 127 -4.03 11.67 18.69
N THR A 128 -3.32 12.14 19.73
CA THR A 128 -2.95 11.38 20.91
C THR A 128 -4.19 10.75 21.56
N TYR A 129 -4.00 9.62 22.26
CA TYR A 129 -5.05 8.84 22.95
C TYR A 129 -6.12 9.69 23.67
N GLU A 130 -5.73 10.81 24.29
CA GLU A 130 -6.63 11.75 25.00
C GLU A 130 -7.62 12.53 24.11
N ILE A 131 -7.39 12.63 22.80
CA ILE A 131 -8.25 13.36 21.85
C ILE A 131 -8.97 12.40 20.89
N ALA A 132 -8.35 11.25 20.55
CA ALA A 132 -9.03 10.20 19.79
C ALA A 132 -10.26 9.62 20.51
N HIS A 133 -10.33 9.77 21.84
CA HIS A 133 -11.46 9.33 22.68
C HIS A 133 -11.89 10.43 23.67
N ALA A 134 -12.01 11.68 23.20
CA ALA A 134 -12.41 12.80 24.06
C ALA A 134 -13.84 12.65 24.63
N GLY A 135 -14.72 11.87 23.99
CA GLY A 135 -16.11 11.64 24.39
C GLY A 135 -16.44 10.28 25.02
N GLY A 136 -15.46 9.38 25.22
CA GLY A 136 -15.74 8.01 25.65
C GLY A 136 -16.54 7.18 24.62
N GLN A 137 -17.03 6.02 25.05
CA GLN A 137 -17.69 4.98 24.21
C GLN A 137 -18.80 5.47 23.24
N GLU A 138 -19.40 6.65 23.46
CA GLU A 138 -20.46 7.22 22.61
C GLU A 138 -19.93 7.84 21.29
N GLU A 139 -18.63 8.04 21.15
CA GLU A 139 -18.00 8.68 19.98
C GLU A 139 -17.35 7.67 19.00
N TRP A 140 -17.41 6.37 19.30
CA TRP A 140 -17.01 5.33 18.35
C TRP A 140 -17.94 5.33 17.14
N ALA A 141 -17.47 5.88 16.02
CA ALA A 141 -18.13 5.80 14.74
C ALA A 141 -17.42 4.76 13.87
N PHE A 142 -18.18 3.76 13.40
CA PHE A 142 -17.70 2.86 12.35
C PHE A 142 -17.46 3.69 11.09
N ASP A 143 -16.22 4.03 10.81
CA ASP A 143 -15.83 4.59 9.53
C ASP A 143 -15.44 3.46 8.57
N ALA A 144 -16.31 3.22 7.60
CA ALA A 144 -16.12 2.19 6.60
C ALA A 144 -14.82 2.41 5.79
N MET A 145 -14.38 3.66 5.60
CA MET A 145 -13.17 3.95 4.83
C MET A 145 -11.90 3.64 5.63
N THR A 146 -11.84 4.03 6.91
CA THR A 146 -10.77 3.62 7.83
C THR A 146 -10.64 2.09 7.91
N VAL A 147 -11.77 1.37 8.00
CA VAL A 147 -11.78 -0.10 8.00
C VAL A 147 -11.22 -0.67 6.69
N MET A 148 -11.60 -0.12 5.54
CA MET A 148 -11.04 -0.56 4.25
C MET A 148 -9.53 -0.29 4.14
N SER A 149 -9.03 0.80 4.72
CA SER A 149 -7.60 1.09 4.76
C SER A 149 -6.82 0.07 5.59
N ILE A 150 -7.37 -0.39 6.73
CA ILE A 150 -6.78 -1.46 7.55
C ILE A 150 -6.80 -2.81 6.80
N VAL A 151 -7.89 -3.11 6.09
CA VAL A 151 -7.97 -4.29 5.21
C VAL A 151 -6.93 -4.21 4.08
N ALA A 152 -6.76 -3.06 3.44
CA ALA A 152 -5.75 -2.87 2.40
C ALA A 152 -4.32 -3.05 2.95
N ALA A 153 -4.05 -2.54 4.15
CA ALA A 153 -2.77 -2.75 4.83
C ALA A 153 -2.53 -4.23 5.14
N GLY A 154 -3.57 -4.97 5.57
CA GLY A 154 -3.52 -6.42 5.73
C GLY A 154 -3.22 -7.17 4.43
N ALA A 155 -3.78 -6.74 3.31
CA ALA A 155 -3.52 -7.34 2.00
C ALA A 155 -2.06 -7.15 1.56
N VAL A 156 -1.49 -5.96 1.77
CA VAL A 156 -0.07 -5.68 1.49
C VAL A 156 0.84 -6.51 2.39
N LEU A 157 0.55 -6.59 3.69
CA LEU A 157 1.31 -7.43 4.63
C LEU A 157 1.26 -8.91 4.24
N GLY A 158 0.08 -9.43 3.93
CA GLY A 158 -0.11 -10.81 3.48
C GLY A 158 0.69 -11.12 2.21
N HIS A 159 0.66 -10.19 1.24
CA HIS A 159 1.42 -10.33 0.00
C HIS A 159 2.95 -10.32 0.24
N ILE A 160 3.46 -9.41 1.08
CA ILE A 160 4.88 -9.39 1.47
C ILE A 160 5.26 -10.70 2.17
N SER A 161 4.44 -11.16 3.12
CA SER A 161 4.71 -12.38 3.90
C SER A 161 4.79 -13.65 3.05
N SER A 162 4.10 -13.66 1.90
CA SER A 162 4.03 -14.83 1.01
C SER A 162 5.06 -14.77 -0.13
N LYS A 163 5.38 -13.57 -0.65
CA LYS A 163 6.28 -13.41 -1.82
C LYS A 163 7.73 -13.07 -1.48
N VAL A 164 7.98 -12.55 -0.29
CA VAL A 164 9.32 -12.11 0.13
C VAL A 164 9.93 -13.11 1.09
N ASP A 165 10.83 -13.95 0.59
CA ASP A 165 11.64 -14.87 1.40
C ASP A 165 12.80 -14.13 2.07
N SER A 166 12.46 -13.28 3.04
CA SER A 166 13.44 -12.53 3.82
C SER A 166 12.98 -12.31 5.25
N VAL A 167 13.82 -12.69 6.19
CA VAL A 167 13.58 -12.55 7.64
C VAL A 167 13.38 -11.11 8.10
N TRP A 168 13.87 -10.12 7.34
CA TRP A 168 13.75 -8.70 7.69
C TRP A 168 12.59 -7.98 6.99
N ALA A 169 11.93 -8.61 6.01
CA ALA A 169 10.87 -7.98 5.23
C ALA A 169 9.63 -7.66 6.09
N MET A 170 9.17 -8.62 6.88
CA MET A 170 8.01 -8.42 7.75
C MET A 170 8.24 -7.37 8.84
N PRO A 171 9.36 -7.37 9.59
CA PRO A 171 9.65 -6.31 10.57
C PRO A 171 9.68 -4.91 9.98
N VAL A 172 10.29 -4.72 8.81
CA VAL A 172 10.31 -3.40 8.16
C VAL A 172 8.93 -3.01 7.64
N ALA A 173 8.15 -3.95 7.09
CA ALA A 173 6.77 -3.68 6.67
C ALA A 173 5.89 -3.25 7.85
N VAL A 174 6.04 -3.90 9.02
CA VAL A 174 5.39 -3.50 10.28
C VAL A 174 5.77 -2.06 10.65
N MET A 175 7.05 -1.71 10.60
CA MET A 175 7.50 -0.33 10.89
C MET A 175 6.96 0.69 9.88
N ALA A 176 6.82 0.31 8.61
CA ALA A 176 6.24 1.17 7.58
C ALA A 176 4.75 1.47 7.81
N MET A 177 4.02 0.53 8.43
CA MET A 177 2.58 0.62 8.67
C MET A 177 2.20 0.93 10.13
N ALA A 178 3.16 1.25 11.00
CA ALA A 178 2.91 1.55 12.41
C ALA A 178 2.01 2.78 12.64
N GLY A 179 1.91 3.67 11.64
CA GLY A 179 0.96 4.80 11.65
C GLY A 179 -0.43 4.48 11.10
N ILE A 180 -0.70 3.23 10.72
CA ILE A 180 -1.94 2.76 10.08
C ILE A 180 -2.56 1.61 10.89
N ILE A 181 -1.71 0.68 11.36
CA ILE A 181 -2.12 -0.48 12.16
C ILE A 181 -1.54 -0.33 13.57
N ASN A 182 -2.38 -0.52 14.59
CA ASN A 182 -1.91 -0.60 15.98
C ASN A 182 -1.26 -1.97 16.27
N PHE A 183 0.04 -2.07 15.97
CA PHE A 183 0.85 -3.25 16.31
C PHE A 183 1.18 -3.37 17.81
N GLU A 184 0.94 -2.31 18.59
CA GLU A 184 1.14 -2.27 20.05
C GLU A 184 -0.11 -2.72 20.82
N SER A 185 -1.21 -3.03 20.11
CA SER A 185 -2.52 -3.37 20.68
C SER A 185 -2.51 -4.50 21.71
N ALA A 186 -1.57 -5.45 21.62
CA ALA A 186 -1.40 -6.48 22.64
C ALA A 186 -0.84 -5.92 23.97
N ALA A 187 0.07 -4.95 23.90
CA ALA A 187 0.57 -4.23 25.07
C ALA A 187 -0.51 -3.31 25.66
N ASP A 188 -1.34 -2.69 24.83
CA ASP A 188 -2.50 -1.90 25.27
C ASP A 188 -3.50 -2.79 26.04
N MET A 189 -3.84 -3.96 25.50
CA MET A 189 -4.70 -4.95 26.16
C MET A 189 -4.08 -5.45 27.47
N ALA A 190 -2.76 -5.70 27.50
CA ALA A 190 -2.07 -6.12 28.72
C ALA A 190 -2.06 -5.00 29.77
N SER A 191 -1.81 -3.75 29.37
CA SER A 191 -1.84 -2.57 30.24
C SER A 191 -3.23 -2.34 30.84
N MET A 192 -4.28 -2.52 30.04
CA MET A 192 -5.68 -2.45 30.47
C MET A 192 -6.01 -3.52 31.52
N ILE A 193 -5.56 -4.76 31.32
CA ILE A 193 -5.81 -5.87 32.26
C ILE A 193 -5.05 -5.67 33.58
N MET A 194 -3.86 -5.07 33.53
CA MET A 194 -3.01 -4.86 34.70
C MET A 194 -3.37 -3.62 35.52
N ASN A 195 -4.18 -2.70 34.98
CA ASN A 195 -4.65 -1.48 35.65
C ASN A 195 -6.17 -1.56 35.94
N GLU A 196 -6.90 -0.46 35.76
CA GLU A 196 -8.36 -0.41 35.93
C GLU A 196 -9.09 -0.69 34.60
N THR A 197 -10.06 -1.60 34.63
CA THR A 197 -10.83 -2.05 33.45
C THR A 197 -11.97 -1.10 33.06
N GLY A 198 -11.92 0.17 33.50
CA GLY A 198 -13.01 1.14 33.33
C GLY A 198 -13.38 1.41 31.87
N ASP A 199 -12.43 1.20 30.95
CA ASP A 199 -12.58 1.46 29.52
C ASP A 199 -12.26 0.24 28.64
N MET A 200 -12.57 -0.96 29.14
CA MET A 200 -12.16 -2.21 28.51
C MET A 200 -12.64 -2.37 27.05
N MET A 201 -13.82 -1.83 26.73
CA MET A 201 -14.35 -1.87 25.36
C MET A 201 -13.56 -0.97 24.40
N ALA A 202 -13.02 0.16 24.86
CA ALA A 202 -12.23 1.06 24.04
C ALA A 202 -10.89 0.46 23.58
N VAL A 203 -10.38 -0.55 24.30
CA VAL A 203 -9.15 -1.26 23.94
C VAL A 203 -9.45 -2.60 23.27
N ALA A 204 -10.44 -3.35 23.77
CA ALA A 204 -10.77 -4.68 23.26
C ALA A 204 -11.44 -4.66 21.89
N VAL A 205 -12.28 -3.66 21.60
CA VAL A 205 -12.97 -3.57 20.30
C VAL A 205 -11.99 -3.29 19.16
N PRO A 206 -11.10 -2.27 19.23
CA PRO A 206 -10.08 -2.07 18.20
C PRO A 206 -9.13 -3.26 18.07
N TRP A 207 -8.70 -3.87 19.19
CA TRP A 207 -7.85 -5.07 19.16
C TRP A 207 -8.46 -6.22 18.34
N ILE A 208 -9.77 -6.45 18.46
CA ILE A 208 -10.48 -7.48 17.70
C ILE A 208 -10.76 -7.04 16.26
N VAL A 209 -11.31 -5.84 16.08
CA VAL A 209 -11.76 -5.34 14.76
C VAL A 209 -10.56 -5.15 13.84
N ASP A 210 -9.50 -4.48 14.31
CA ASP A 210 -8.30 -4.23 13.50
C ASP A 210 -7.60 -5.55 13.18
N GLY A 211 -7.49 -6.45 14.16
CA GLY A 211 -6.91 -7.79 13.96
C GLY A 211 -7.67 -8.61 12.91
N ILE A 212 -9.02 -8.62 12.96
CA ILE A 212 -9.86 -9.28 11.96
C ILE A 212 -9.71 -8.62 10.60
N CYS A 213 -9.68 -7.28 10.52
CA CYS A 213 -9.55 -6.55 9.27
C CYS A 213 -8.19 -6.80 8.59
N VAL A 214 -7.10 -6.78 9.36
CA VAL A 214 -5.76 -7.14 8.86
C VAL A 214 -5.74 -8.59 8.36
N GLY A 215 -6.32 -9.52 9.12
CA GLY A 215 -6.44 -10.93 8.72
C GLY A 215 -7.27 -11.13 7.46
N ALA A 216 -8.42 -10.46 7.34
CA ALA A 216 -9.27 -10.48 6.16
C ALA A 216 -8.55 -9.91 4.94
N GLY A 217 -7.81 -8.81 5.13
CA GLY A 217 -6.93 -8.23 4.13
C GLY A 217 -5.91 -9.24 3.61
N ALA A 218 -5.19 -9.90 4.51
CA ALA A 218 -4.19 -10.90 4.14
C ALA A 218 -4.78 -12.08 3.35
N LEU A 219 -5.99 -12.53 3.73
CA LEU A 219 -6.73 -13.54 2.98
C LEU A 219 -7.11 -13.06 1.58
N ILE A 220 -7.64 -11.84 1.44
CA ILE A 220 -7.97 -11.24 0.15
C ILE A 220 -6.71 -11.11 -0.72
N GLY A 221 -5.59 -10.68 -0.13
CA GLY A 221 -4.30 -10.59 -0.83
C GLY A 221 -3.83 -11.94 -1.37
N GLY A 222 -3.98 -13.01 -0.59
CA GLY A 222 -3.71 -14.38 -1.04
C GLY A 222 -4.66 -14.84 -2.16
N MET A 223 -5.96 -14.55 -2.04
CA MET A 223 -6.93 -14.88 -3.08
C MET A 223 -6.67 -14.12 -4.39
N ILE A 224 -6.27 -12.85 -4.32
CA ILE A 224 -5.89 -12.08 -5.51
C ILE A 224 -4.70 -12.73 -6.18
N ASP A 225 -3.67 -13.09 -5.40
CA ASP A 225 -2.46 -13.71 -5.91
C ASP A 225 -2.72 -15.08 -6.57
N GLU A 226 -3.58 -15.91 -5.98
CA GLU A 226 -3.96 -17.22 -6.55
C GLU A 226 -4.80 -17.11 -7.83
N ASN A 227 -5.55 -16.02 -8.00
CA ASN A 227 -6.41 -15.80 -9.16
C ASN A 227 -5.77 -14.91 -10.23
N LEU A 228 -4.56 -14.41 -10.01
CA LEU A 228 -3.74 -13.92 -11.11
C LEU A 228 -3.39 -15.11 -11.99
N PRO A 229 -3.58 -15.04 -13.32
CA PRO A 229 -3.26 -16.16 -14.17
C PRO A 229 -1.80 -16.56 -13.92
N GLY A 230 -1.56 -17.81 -13.54
CA GLY A 230 -0.30 -18.27 -12.98
C GLY A 230 0.81 -18.43 -14.02
N GLU A 231 2.06 -18.35 -13.59
CA GLU A 231 3.23 -18.81 -14.36
C GLU A 231 2.96 -20.24 -14.83
N GLU A 232 2.67 -20.42 -16.12
CA GLU A 232 3.05 -21.68 -16.76
C GLU A 232 4.58 -21.62 -16.83
N GLU A 233 5.25 -22.56 -16.15
CA GLU A 233 6.68 -22.85 -16.32
C GLU A 233 7.08 -22.97 -17.80
#